data_AF-A0A6P0JP07-F1
#
_entry.id   AF-A0A6P0JP07-F1
#
_cell.length_a   1.000
_cell.length_b   1.000
_cell.length_c   1.000
_cell.angle_alpha   90.00
_cell.angle_beta   90.00
_cell.angle_gamma   90.00
#
_symmetry.space_group_name_H-M   'P 1'
#
loop_
_entity.id
_entity.type
_entity.pdbx_description
1 polymer ?
#
loop_
_entity_poly.entity_id
_entity_poly.type
_entity_poly.pdbx_seq_one_letter_code
_entity_poly.pdbx_strand_id
1 'polypeptide(L)'
;AYEIVTYSLFETVITCLEAEVSVCVPQKNRELLKEFADLGRVLLGLHEDETEWTQLAHVYRVGVTNAADRGLDMWTNFGPAVQVKHLTLDQSLAKTIVNQVESDCMVIVCRDADAQVLEMVTQQISWGSRVRAVVKESQLVQWYEQCLRGKFANQLADRLLQELSASLHREFPQVSELANFFQERGYNISL
;
A
#
# COMPACT_ATOMS: atom_id res chain seq x y z
N ALA A 1 25.26 -16.44 0.71
CA ALA A 1 25.20 -17.59 1.67
C ALA A 1 25.07 -17.07 3.09
N TYR A 2 25.87 -16.07 3.47
CA TYR A 2 25.74 -15.35 4.74
C TYR A 2 24.34 -14.74 4.97
N GLU A 3 23.74 -14.14 3.94
CA GLU A 3 22.42 -13.51 3.99
C GLU A 3 21.32 -14.53 4.27
N ILE A 4 21.38 -15.70 3.61
CA ILE A 4 20.43 -16.80 3.81
C ILE A 4 20.56 -17.36 5.22
N VAL A 5 21.79 -17.58 5.71
CA VAL A 5 22.03 -18.04 7.08
C VAL A 5 21.52 -17.02 8.12
N THR A 6 21.73 -15.73 7.86
CA THR A 6 21.26 -14.64 8.74
C THR A 6 19.73 -14.60 8.79
N TYR A 7 19.09 -14.64 7.62
CA TYR A 7 17.63 -14.73 7.52
C TYR A 7 17.09 -15.94 8.28
N SER A 8 17.63 -17.12 8.02
CA SER A 8 17.19 -18.36 8.68
C SER A 8 17.33 -18.28 10.20
N LEU A 9 18.42 -17.69 10.71
CA LEU A 9 18.61 -17.47 12.14
C LEU A 9 17.53 -16.54 12.72
N PHE A 10 17.32 -15.38 12.09
CA PHE A 10 16.39 -14.38 12.61
C PHE A 10 14.95 -14.88 12.60
N GLU A 11 14.51 -15.46 11.48
CA GLU A 11 13.17 -16.02 11.34
C GLU A 11 12.93 -17.14 12.36
N THR A 12 13.89 -18.05 12.54
CA THR A 12 13.78 -19.12 13.53
C THR A 12 13.64 -18.56 14.94
N VAL A 13 14.48 -17.60 15.32
CA VAL A 13 14.43 -17.01 16.67
C VAL A 13 13.10 -16.30 16.91
N ILE A 14 12.65 -15.46 15.96
CA ILE A 14 11.42 -14.68 16.11
C ILE A 14 10.19 -15.58 16.19
N THR A 15 10.10 -16.59 15.31
CA THR A 15 8.95 -17.52 15.32
C THR A 15 8.94 -18.43 16.54
N CYS A 16 10.10 -18.91 17.01
CA CYS A 16 10.19 -19.70 18.24
C CYS A 16 9.88 -18.90 19.51
N LEU A 17 10.02 -17.58 19.49
CA LEU A 17 9.58 -16.71 20.59
C LEU A 17 8.07 -16.55 20.65
N GLU A 18 7.33 -17.00 19.63
CA GLU A 18 5.88 -16.83 19.50
C GLU A 18 5.46 -15.35 19.63
N ALA A 19 6.32 -14.43 19.18
CA ALA A 19 6.00 -13.01 19.16
C ALA A 19 4.82 -12.76 18.23
N GLU A 20 3.91 -11.88 18.60
CA GLU A 20 2.69 -11.58 17.83
C GLU A 20 2.68 -10.14 17.30
N VAL A 21 2.05 -9.95 16.14
CA VAL A 21 1.67 -8.65 15.60
C VAL A 21 0.16 -8.62 15.47
N SER A 22 -0.46 -7.61 16.06
CA SER A 22 -1.90 -7.39 15.99
C SER A 22 -2.22 -6.07 15.31
N VAL A 23 -3.20 -6.09 14.41
CA VAL A 23 -3.82 -4.89 13.85
C VAL A 23 -5.26 -4.84 14.33
N CYS A 24 -5.66 -3.71 14.91
CA CYS A 24 -7.01 -3.51 15.42
C CYS A 24 -7.49 -2.09 15.11
N VAL A 25 -8.71 -1.99 14.58
CA VAL A 25 -9.42 -0.72 14.43
C VAL A 25 -10.42 -0.59 15.58
N PRO A 26 -10.31 0.45 16.44
CA PRO A 26 -11.20 0.60 17.57
C PRO A 26 -12.64 0.84 17.14
N GLN A 27 -13.60 0.35 17.92
CA GLN A 27 -15.04 0.40 17.60
C GLN A 27 -15.54 1.81 17.20
N LYS A 28 -15.03 2.86 17.84
CA LYS A 28 -15.35 4.27 17.52
C LYS A 28 -15.08 4.66 16.06
N ASN A 29 -14.19 3.93 15.38
CA ASN A 29 -13.80 4.17 13.99
C ASN A 29 -14.41 3.15 13.01
N ARG A 30 -15.33 2.27 13.46
CA ARG A 30 -15.90 1.23 12.59
C ARG A 30 -16.64 1.79 11.38
N GLU A 31 -17.36 2.90 11.55
CA GLU A 31 -18.05 3.55 10.43
C GLU A 31 -17.08 4.17 9.41
N LEU A 32 -15.90 4.62 9.86
CA LEU A 32 -14.83 5.07 8.97
C LEU A 32 -14.20 3.88 8.24
N LEU A 33 -13.98 2.75 8.93
CA LEU A 33 -13.51 1.53 8.29
C LEU A 33 -14.50 1.04 7.22
N LYS A 34 -15.80 1.12 7.44
CA LYS A 34 -16.83 0.77 6.45
C LYS A 34 -16.80 1.69 5.22
N GLU A 35 -16.62 2.99 5.41
CA GLU A 35 -16.48 3.93 4.28
C GLU A 35 -15.31 3.55 3.37
N PHE A 36 -14.23 3.04 3.96
CA PHE A 36 -13.02 2.61 3.28
C PHE A 36 -12.86 1.07 3.32
N ALA A 37 -13.95 0.30 3.26
CA ALA A 37 -13.91 -1.15 3.47
C ALA A 37 -12.95 -1.87 2.53
N ASP A 38 -12.96 -1.50 1.25
CA ASP A 38 -12.05 -2.08 0.26
C ASP A 38 -10.60 -1.72 0.54
N LEU A 39 -10.31 -0.47 0.93
CA LEU A 39 -8.96 -0.04 1.29
C LEU A 39 -8.48 -0.71 2.59
N GLY A 40 -9.37 -0.86 3.58
CA GLY A 40 -9.12 -1.59 4.83
C GLY A 40 -8.81 -3.05 4.59
N ARG A 41 -9.51 -3.70 3.66
CA ARG A 41 -9.21 -5.08 3.23
C ARG A 41 -7.86 -5.16 2.54
N VAL A 42 -7.59 -4.25 1.60
CA VAL A 42 -6.36 -4.24 0.79
C VAL A 42 -5.12 -3.98 1.65
N LEU A 43 -5.13 -2.91 2.45
CA LEU A 43 -3.96 -2.51 3.23
C LEU A 43 -3.92 -3.25 4.56
N LEU A 44 -5.00 -3.18 5.34
CA LEU A 44 -5.01 -3.70 6.70
C LEU A 44 -5.34 -5.19 6.77
N GLY A 45 -5.90 -5.81 5.73
CA GLY A 45 -6.40 -7.19 5.82
C GLY A 45 -7.63 -7.33 6.74
N LEU A 46 -8.37 -6.23 6.93
CA LEU A 46 -9.57 -6.21 7.78
C LEU A 46 -10.84 -6.30 6.94
N HIS A 47 -11.86 -6.95 7.50
CA HIS A 47 -13.19 -7.02 6.92
C HIS A 47 -14.18 -6.16 7.74
N GLU A 48 -15.35 -5.84 7.19
CA GLU A 48 -16.33 -4.96 7.84
C GLU A 48 -16.84 -5.49 9.20
N ASP A 49 -16.78 -6.81 9.36
CA ASP A 49 -17.18 -7.55 10.55
C ASP A 49 -16.00 -8.05 11.39
N GLU A 50 -14.79 -8.00 10.84
CA GLU A 50 -13.54 -8.41 11.50
C GLU A 50 -12.59 -7.21 11.52
N THR A 51 -12.66 -6.44 12.60
CA THR A 51 -11.88 -5.21 12.78
C THR A 51 -10.55 -5.44 13.48
N GLU A 52 -10.19 -6.71 13.71
CA GLU A 52 -8.90 -7.09 14.25
C GLU A 52 -8.43 -8.44 13.69
N TRP A 53 -7.10 -8.59 13.60
CA TRP A 53 -6.44 -9.88 13.47
C TRP A 53 -5.13 -9.87 14.25
N THR A 54 -4.65 -11.06 14.57
CA THR A 54 -3.34 -11.30 15.16
C THR A 54 -2.67 -12.43 14.40
N GLN A 55 -1.37 -12.29 14.16
CA GLN A 55 -0.53 -13.33 13.57
C GLN A 55 0.83 -13.35 14.26
N LEU A 56 1.58 -14.44 14.06
CA LEU A 56 2.97 -14.49 14.49
C LEU A 56 3.80 -13.45 13.74
N ALA A 57 4.75 -12.85 14.46
CA ALA A 57 5.76 -11.99 13.87
C ALA A 57 6.65 -12.83 12.96
N HIS A 58 6.88 -12.32 11.76
CA HIS A 58 7.76 -12.92 10.76
C HIS A 58 8.76 -11.88 10.26
N VAL A 59 9.95 -12.33 9.89
CA VAL A 59 10.91 -11.55 9.12
C VAL A 59 10.58 -11.76 7.66
N TYR A 60 10.02 -10.74 7.02
CA TYR A 60 9.79 -10.81 5.57
C TYR A 60 11.05 -10.44 4.81
N ARG A 61 11.39 -11.26 3.81
CA ARG A 61 12.44 -10.91 2.86
C ARG A 61 11.94 -9.76 2.00
N VAL A 62 12.65 -8.64 2.03
CA VAL A 62 12.42 -7.57 1.07
C VAL A 62 13.45 -7.79 -0.04
N GLY A 63 12.98 -8.18 -1.22
CA GLY A 63 13.84 -8.38 -2.40
C GLY A 63 14.50 -7.07 -2.85
N VAL A 64 15.16 -7.09 -3.99
CA VAL A 64 15.66 -5.84 -4.61
C VAL A 64 14.45 -4.97 -4.93
N THR A 65 14.23 -3.92 -4.15
CA THR A 65 13.30 -2.85 -4.49
C THR A 65 13.87 -2.18 -5.74
N ASN A 66 13.35 -2.57 -6.90
CA ASN A 66 13.79 -2.05 -8.17
C ASN A 66 13.20 -0.63 -8.31
N ALA A 67 13.83 0.33 -7.63
CA ALA A 67 13.57 1.76 -7.77
C ALA A 67 14.16 2.32 -9.08
N ALA A 68 14.70 1.45 -9.94
CA ALA A 68 15.20 1.81 -11.27
C ALA A 68 14.05 2.11 -12.26
N ASP A 69 12.88 1.56 -12.01
CA ASP A 69 11.63 1.87 -12.67
C ASP A 69 10.90 2.97 -11.88
N ARG A 70 10.27 3.93 -12.59
CA ARG A 70 9.69 5.21 -12.08
C ARG A 70 8.49 5.05 -11.11
N GLY A 71 8.48 4.01 -10.28
CA GLY A 71 7.44 3.70 -9.29
C GLY A 71 7.87 4.00 -7.85
N LEU A 72 6.93 3.80 -6.92
CA LEU A 72 7.15 3.98 -5.48
C LEU A 72 7.01 2.63 -4.77
N ASP A 73 8.00 2.25 -3.97
CA ASP A 73 7.97 1.05 -3.13
C ASP A 73 7.80 1.48 -1.65
N MET A 74 6.76 0.99 -0.99
CA MET A 74 6.45 1.25 0.41
C MET A 74 6.41 -0.05 1.21
N TRP A 75 6.72 0.02 2.50
CA TRP A 75 6.50 -1.07 3.45
C TRP A 75 5.62 -0.59 4.59
N THR A 76 4.75 -1.47 5.06
CA THR A 76 3.98 -1.24 6.28
C THR A 76 4.67 -1.93 7.45
N ASN A 77 4.58 -1.34 8.63
CA ASN A 77 5.11 -1.93 9.87
C ASN A 77 4.29 -3.13 10.37
N PHE A 78 3.24 -3.53 9.65
CA PHE A 78 2.36 -4.66 9.95
C PHE A 78 2.32 -5.70 8.81
N GLY A 79 3.30 -5.69 7.89
CA GLY A 79 3.55 -6.79 6.95
C GLY A 79 3.54 -6.40 5.48
N PRO A 80 2.42 -5.87 4.93
CA PRO A 80 2.32 -5.58 3.51
C PRO A 80 3.43 -4.72 2.92
N ALA A 81 3.97 -5.16 1.78
CA ALA A 81 4.74 -4.33 0.86
C ALA A 81 3.78 -3.76 -0.20
N VAL A 82 3.84 -2.46 -0.46
CA VAL A 82 2.99 -1.79 -1.46
C VAL A 82 3.86 -1.25 -2.57
N GLN A 83 3.58 -1.67 -3.80
CA GLN A 83 4.29 -1.21 -4.99
C GLN A 83 3.36 -0.40 -5.88
N VAL A 84 3.76 0.83 -6.18
CA VAL A 84 3.06 1.70 -7.11
C VAL A 84 3.78 1.71 -8.44
N LYS A 85 3.14 1.19 -9.48
CA LYS A 85 3.70 1.09 -10.83
C LYS A 85 2.78 1.81 -11.83
N HIS A 86 3.17 3.03 -12.17
CA HIS A 86 2.46 3.85 -13.17
C HIS A 86 3.11 3.69 -14.56
N LEU A 87 3.15 2.45 -15.06
CA LEU A 87 3.72 2.05 -16.35
C LEU A 87 2.73 1.16 -17.10
N THR A 88 2.81 1.12 -18.43
CA THR A 88 2.11 0.08 -19.23
C THR A 88 2.69 -1.28 -18.90
N LEU A 89 1.86 -2.22 -18.49
CA LEU A 89 2.28 -3.56 -18.11
C LEU A 89 1.94 -4.53 -19.23
N ASP A 90 2.97 -5.20 -19.76
CA ASP A 90 2.78 -6.46 -20.45
C ASP A 90 2.95 -7.63 -19.47
N GLN A 91 2.64 -8.84 -19.93
CA GLN A 91 2.80 -10.04 -19.09
C GLN A 91 4.25 -10.22 -18.63
N SER A 92 5.25 -9.90 -19.44
CA SER A 92 6.65 -10.12 -19.06
C SER A 92 7.07 -9.20 -17.90
N LEU A 93 6.70 -7.93 -17.95
CA LEU A 93 6.99 -6.95 -16.92
C LEU A 93 6.20 -7.25 -15.64
N ALA A 94 4.93 -7.63 -15.75
CA ALA A 94 4.11 -8.07 -14.62
C ALA A 94 4.73 -9.27 -13.89
N LYS A 95 5.23 -10.27 -14.64
CA LYS A 95 5.95 -11.43 -14.07
C LYS A 95 7.22 -11.02 -13.35
N THR A 96 7.98 -10.09 -13.93
CA THR A 96 9.20 -9.55 -13.32
C THR A 96 8.88 -8.87 -11.98
N ILE A 97 7.87 -8.02 -11.93
CA ILE A 97 7.43 -7.32 -10.71
C ILE A 97 7.12 -8.33 -9.59
N VAL A 98 6.28 -9.33 -9.88
CA VAL A 98 5.88 -10.31 -8.86
C VAL A 98 7.05 -11.20 -8.41
N ASN A 99 7.98 -11.52 -9.31
CA ASN A 99 9.13 -12.35 -8.96
C ASN A 99 10.22 -11.60 -8.18
N GLN A 100 10.37 -10.29 -8.40
CA GLN A 100 11.41 -9.49 -7.74
C GLN A 100 11.10 -9.19 -6.28
N VAL A 101 9.83 -9.20 -5.89
CA VAL A 101 9.40 -8.82 -4.54
C VAL A 101 9.24 -10.05 -3.67
N GLU A 102 10.26 -10.41 -2.88
CA GLU A 102 10.24 -11.55 -1.94
C GLU A 102 9.25 -11.39 -0.75
N SER A 103 8.27 -10.48 -0.84
CA SER A 103 7.19 -10.35 0.13
C SER A 103 6.05 -11.33 -0.20
N ASP A 104 5.50 -11.95 0.85
CA ASP A 104 4.30 -12.80 0.78
C ASP A 104 3.01 -11.98 0.85
N CYS A 105 3.11 -10.65 0.94
CA CYS A 105 1.97 -9.77 1.10
C CYS A 105 2.13 -8.48 0.30
N MET A 106 2.05 -8.58 -1.03
CA MET A 106 2.21 -7.46 -1.94
C MET A 106 0.87 -6.85 -2.35
N VAL A 107 0.79 -5.52 -2.35
CA VAL A 107 -0.26 -4.76 -3.01
C VAL A 107 0.35 -4.04 -4.21
N ILE A 108 -0.19 -4.24 -5.41
CA ILE A 108 0.29 -3.58 -6.64
C ILE A 108 -0.71 -2.52 -7.06
N VAL A 109 -0.28 -1.28 -7.22
CA VAL A 109 -1.09 -0.19 -7.79
C VAL A 109 -0.72 0.03 -9.25
N CYS A 110 -1.70 0.04 -10.14
CA CYS A 110 -1.51 0.17 -11.59
C CYS A 110 -2.61 1.00 -12.26
N ARG A 111 -2.41 1.38 -13.53
CA ARG A 111 -3.48 1.98 -14.35
C ARG A 111 -4.57 0.95 -14.64
N ASP A 112 -5.79 1.42 -14.80
CA ASP A 112 -6.97 0.58 -15.06
C ASP A 112 -6.80 -0.36 -16.26
N ALA A 113 -6.20 0.13 -17.35
CA ALA A 113 -5.97 -0.64 -18.57
C ALA A 113 -5.00 -1.83 -18.37
N ASP A 114 -4.14 -1.77 -17.36
CA ASP A 114 -3.09 -2.75 -17.08
C ASP A 114 -3.52 -3.79 -16.04
N ALA A 115 -4.63 -3.54 -15.31
CA ALA A 115 -5.06 -4.36 -14.20
C ALA A 115 -5.38 -5.81 -14.60
N GLN A 116 -5.99 -6.02 -15.77
CA GLN A 116 -6.34 -7.35 -16.25
C GLN A 116 -5.11 -8.23 -16.48
N VAL A 117 -4.01 -7.64 -16.95
CA VAL A 117 -2.74 -8.34 -17.15
C VAL A 117 -2.18 -8.81 -15.81
N LEU A 118 -2.20 -7.94 -14.79
CA LEU A 118 -1.78 -8.29 -13.44
C LEU A 118 -2.67 -9.36 -12.82
N GLU A 119 -4.00 -9.24 -12.93
CA GLU A 119 -4.95 -10.22 -12.41
C GLU A 119 -4.71 -11.62 -13.02
N MET A 120 -4.45 -11.70 -14.34
CA MET A 120 -4.10 -12.98 -15.00
C MET A 120 -2.76 -13.55 -14.53
N VAL A 121 -1.80 -12.68 -14.27
CA VAL A 121 -0.48 -13.06 -13.75
C VAL A 121 -0.65 -13.59 -12.32
N THR A 122 -1.31 -12.85 -11.43
CA THR A 122 -1.48 -13.20 -10.02
C THR A 122 -2.30 -14.47 -9.79
N GLN A 123 -3.20 -14.84 -10.71
CA GLN A 123 -3.95 -16.10 -10.64
C GLN A 123 -3.08 -17.35 -10.89
N GLN A 124 -1.82 -17.21 -11.32
CA GLN A 124 -0.91 -18.34 -11.45
C GLN A 124 -0.47 -18.84 -10.06
N ILE A 125 -0.47 -20.16 -9.88
CA ILE A 125 -0.41 -20.87 -8.58
C ILE A 125 0.71 -20.39 -7.64
N SER A 126 1.86 -19.96 -8.17
CA SER A 126 3.00 -19.49 -7.37
C SER A 126 2.87 -18.05 -6.85
N TRP A 127 1.91 -17.27 -7.35
CA TRP A 127 1.83 -15.82 -7.13
C TRP A 127 0.56 -15.37 -6.43
N GLY A 128 -0.52 -16.16 -6.49
CA GLY A 128 -1.78 -15.85 -5.82
C GLY A 128 -1.64 -15.77 -4.29
N SER A 129 -0.70 -16.49 -3.69
CA SER A 129 -0.41 -16.41 -2.26
C SER A 129 0.46 -15.21 -1.87
N ARG A 130 1.11 -14.54 -2.83
CA ARG A 130 2.07 -13.44 -2.58
C ARG A 130 1.46 -12.07 -2.85
N VAL A 131 0.49 -11.98 -3.76
CA VAL A 131 -0.18 -10.73 -4.10
C VAL A 131 -1.53 -10.67 -3.41
N ARG A 132 -1.63 -9.82 -2.40
CA ARG A 132 -2.86 -9.57 -1.65
C ARG A 132 -3.90 -8.87 -2.51
N ALA A 133 -3.48 -7.87 -3.29
CA ALA A 133 -4.40 -7.09 -4.11
C ALA A 133 -3.71 -6.37 -5.27
N VAL A 134 -4.50 -6.14 -6.33
CA VAL A 134 -4.20 -5.19 -7.39
C VAL A 134 -5.17 -4.00 -7.22
N VAL A 135 -4.62 -2.79 -7.11
CA VAL A 135 -5.35 -1.53 -6.96
C VAL A 135 -5.29 -0.76 -8.27
N LYS A 136 -6.46 -0.38 -8.77
CA LYS A 136 -6.60 0.43 -9.98
C LYS A 136 -6.47 1.92 -9.66
N GLU A 137 -6.00 2.70 -10.61
CA GLU A 137 -5.91 4.15 -10.49
C GLU A 137 -7.29 4.77 -10.19
N SER A 138 -8.35 4.27 -10.83
CA SER A 138 -9.73 4.69 -10.53
C SER A 138 -10.14 4.48 -9.07
N GLN A 139 -9.63 3.43 -8.40
CA GLN A 139 -9.87 3.21 -6.97
C GLN A 139 -9.14 4.24 -6.11
N LEU A 140 -7.90 4.62 -6.49
CA LEU A 140 -7.21 5.72 -5.82
C LEU A 140 -7.98 7.03 -5.91
N VAL A 141 -8.48 7.35 -7.11
CA VAL A 141 -9.31 8.55 -7.32
C VAL A 141 -10.56 8.50 -6.45
N GLN A 142 -11.24 7.36 -6.40
CA GLN A 142 -12.41 7.17 -5.55
C GLN A 142 -12.09 7.40 -4.07
N TRP A 143 -11.04 6.77 -3.53
CA TRP A 143 -10.65 6.95 -2.13
C TRP A 143 -10.22 8.38 -1.83
N TYR A 144 -9.56 9.04 -2.78
CA TYR A 144 -9.18 10.44 -2.66
C TYR A 144 -10.42 11.35 -2.59
N GLU A 145 -11.40 11.12 -3.45
CA GLU A 145 -12.69 11.83 -3.42
C GLU A 145 -13.47 11.57 -2.12
N GLN A 146 -13.48 10.33 -1.61
CA GLN A 146 -14.10 10.02 -0.31
C GLN A 146 -13.41 10.76 0.85
N CYS A 147 -12.09 10.88 0.83
CA CYS A 147 -11.35 11.66 1.82
C CYS A 147 -11.68 13.15 1.74
N LEU A 148 -11.79 13.72 0.54
CA LEU A 148 -11.99 15.16 0.36
C LEU A 148 -13.46 15.59 0.51
N ARG A 149 -14.40 14.76 0.07
CA ARG A 149 -15.81 15.16 -0.12
C ARG A 149 -16.82 14.12 0.38
N GLY A 150 -16.35 12.98 0.89
CA GLY A 150 -17.21 11.92 1.42
C GLY A 150 -17.73 12.19 2.84
N LYS A 151 -18.39 11.17 3.42
CA LYS A 151 -19.04 11.24 4.74
C LYS A 151 -18.11 11.70 5.87
N PHE A 152 -16.82 11.40 5.76
CA PHE A 152 -15.79 11.73 6.75
C PHE A 152 -14.86 12.88 6.32
N ALA A 153 -15.23 13.68 5.32
CA ALA A 153 -14.39 14.75 4.79
C ALA A 153 -13.90 15.73 5.86
N ASN A 154 -14.77 16.12 6.79
CA ASN A 154 -14.42 17.01 7.91
C ASN A 154 -13.30 16.47 8.82
N GLN A 155 -13.05 15.16 8.80
CA GLN A 155 -11.99 14.51 9.56
C GLN A 155 -10.73 14.26 8.70
N LEU A 156 -10.90 14.01 7.39
CA LEU A 156 -9.85 13.46 6.52
C LEU A 156 -9.25 14.48 5.56
N ALA A 157 -10.04 15.41 5.03
CA ALA A 157 -9.64 16.26 3.90
C ALA A 157 -8.40 17.08 4.23
N ASP A 158 -8.43 17.83 5.34
CA ASP A 158 -7.31 18.67 5.77
C ASP A 158 -6.06 17.85 6.06
N ARG A 159 -6.22 16.67 6.69
CA ARG A 159 -5.10 15.78 7.00
C ARG A 159 -4.43 15.23 5.75
N LEU A 160 -5.23 14.81 4.76
CA LEU A 160 -4.72 14.33 3.48
C LEU A 160 -3.97 15.42 2.73
N LEU A 161 -4.52 16.63 2.68
CA LEU A 161 -3.90 17.77 2.00
C LEU A 161 -2.61 18.24 2.70
N GLN A 162 -2.59 18.23 4.03
CA GLN A 162 -1.39 18.51 4.82
C GLN A 162 -0.29 17.48 4.57
N GLU A 163 -0.62 16.18 4.58
CA GLU A 163 0.36 15.13 4.31
C GLU A 163 0.88 15.22 2.86
N LEU A 164 0.00 15.46 1.89
CA LEU A 164 0.39 15.67 0.49
C LEU A 164 1.37 16.85 0.36
N SER A 165 1.04 17.99 0.98
CA SER A 165 1.90 19.17 0.96
C SER A 165 3.24 18.90 1.64
N ALA A 166 3.23 18.32 2.84
CA ALA A 166 4.44 18.03 3.60
C ALA A 166 5.35 17.03 2.87
N SER A 167 4.77 15.99 2.27
CA SER A 167 5.52 15.00 1.49
C SER A 167 6.11 15.59 0.20
N LEU A 168 5.35 16.41 -0.53
CA LEU A 168 5.87 17.12 -1.71
C LEU A 168 7.01 18.10 -1.36
N HIS A 169 6.90 18.84 -0.26
CA HIS A 169 7.99 19.72 0.19
C HIS A 169 9.22 18.93 0.64
N ARG A 170 9.04 17.77 1.29
CA ARG A 170 10.13 16.92 1.74
C ARG A 170 10.90 16.31 0.56
N GLU A 171 10.18 15.86 -0.46
CA GLU A 171 10.76 15.22 -1.64
C GLU A 171 11.28 16.23 -2.67
N PHE A 172 10.59 17.37 -2.82
CA PHE A 172 10.90 18.41 -3.80
C PHE A 172 11.00 19.80 -3.14
N PRO A 173 12.00 20.04 -2.26
CA PRO A 173 12.08 21.26 -1.46
C PRO A 173 12.25 22.57 -2.25
N GLN A 174 12.60 22.49 -3.54
CA GLN A 174 12.80 23.66 -4.41
C GLN A 174 11.60 23.97 -5.31
N VAL A 175 10.51 23.20 -5.25
CA VAL A 175 9.34 23.44 -6.12
C VAL A 175 8.52 24.60 -5.57
N SER A 176 8.60 25.75 -6.23
CA SER A 176 7.84 26.96 -5.89
C SER A 176 6.39 26.94 -6.37
N GLU A 177 6.02 26.01 -7.25
CA GLU A 177 4.70 25.94 -7.89
C GLU A 177 3.65 25.14 -7.10
N LEU A 178 4.02 24.57 -5.94
CA LEU A 178 3.11 23.78 -5.12
C LEU A 178 1.85 24.58 -4.75
N ALA A 179 2.01 25.86 -4.39
CA ALA A 179 0.87 26.73 -4.06
C ALA A 179 -0.15 26.85 -5.21
N ASN A 180 0.33 27.01 -6.45
CA ASN A 180 -0.54 27.08 -7.64
C ASN A 180 -1.28 25.77 -7.87
N PHE A 181 -0.58 24.63 -7.72
CA PHE A 181 -1.16 23.29 -7.84
C PHE A 181 -2.36 23.07 -6.89
N PHE A 182 -2.22 23.50 -5.62
CA PHE A 182 -3.29 23.39 -4.63
C PHE A 182 -4.46 24.33 -4.96
N GLN A 183 -4.16 25.57 -5.38
CA GLN A 183 -5.16 26.56 -5.74
C GLN A 183 -5.99 26.15 -6.96
N GLU A 184 -5.36 25.68 -8.04
CA GLU A 184 -6.04 25.22 -9.26
C GLU A 184 -7.00 24.05 -9.01
N ARG A 185 -6.69 23.21 -8.02
CA ARG A 185 -7.53 22.06 -7.63
C ARG A 185 -8.62 22.42 -6.60
N GLY A 186 -8.71 23.69 -6.19
CA GLY A 186 -9.68 24.16 -5.21
C GLY A 186 -9.44 23.60 -3.81
N TYR A 187 -8.19 23.24 -3.49
CA TYR A 187 -7.81 22.76 -2.18
C TYR A 187 -7.63 23.94 -1.22
N ASN A 188 -8.60 24.14 -0.33
CA ASN A 188 -8.54 25.18 0.71
C ASN A 188 -7.65 24.72 1.87
N ILE A 189 -6.34 24.71 1.66
CA ILE A 189 -5.41 24.48 2.78
C ILE A 189 -5.33 25.77 3.60
N SER A 190 -5.76 25.70 4.85
CA SER A 190 -5.33 26.68 5.85
C SER A 190 -3.87 26.36 6.18
N LEU A 191 -2.93 26.97 5.45
CA LEU A 191 -1.49 26.88 5.71
C LEU A 191 -1.13 27.62 7.01
#